data_AF-A0A957NTC0-F1
#
_entry.id   AF-A0A957NTC0-F1
#
_cell.length_a   1.000
_cell.length_b   1.000
_cell.length_c   1.000
_cell.angle_alpha   90.00
_cell.angle_beta   90.00
_cell.angle_gamma   90.00
#
_symmetry.space_group_name_H-M   'P 1'
#
loop_
_entity.id
_entity.type
_entity.pdbx_description
1 polymer ?
#
loop_
_entity_poly.entity_id
_entity_poly.type
_entity_poly.pdbx_seq_one_letter_code
_entity_poly.pdbx_strand_id
1 'polypeptide(L)'
;MKPQQETEAPRYNLFGAEFKANPHPTYATMRAQQPICRRTSSDGQSTIWFVTRYDDVAAMLRDHKRFVKNFRSTRTPAELAQLPPEPELLRLISNH
;
A
#
# COMPACT_ATOMS: atom_id res chain seq x y z
N MET A 1 1.15 -27.11 -11.74
CA MET A 1 2.17 -26.21 -11.14
C MET A 1 1.68 -25.80 -9.77
N LYS A 2 2.40 -26.14 -8.70
CA LYS A 2 2.06 -25.66 -7.35
C LYS A 2 2.41 -24.16 -7.29
N PRO A 3 1.51 -23.26 -6.82
CA PRO A 3 1.92 -21.90 -6.54
C PRO A 3 3.04 -21.95 -5.50
N GLN A 4 4.20 -21.42 -5.88
CA GLN A 4 5.33 -21.27 -4.99
C GLN A 4 4.87 -20.40 -3.81
N GLN A 5 5.01 -20.94 -2.60
CA GLN A 5 4.74 -20.24 -1.35
C GLN A 5 5.68 -19.04 -1.28
N GLU A 6 5.20 -17.87 -1.68
CA GLU A 6 5.87 -16.59 -1.42
C GLU A 6 6.03 -16.45 0.10
N THR A 7 7.29 -16.39 0.53
CA THR A 7 7.75 -16.27 1.90
C THR A 7 6.88 -15.27 2.66
N GLU A 8 6.15 -15.74 3.68
CA GLU A 8 5.33 -14.88 4.53
C GLU A 8 6.23 -13.82 5.17
N ALA A 9 6.08 -12.59 4.71
CA ALA A 9 6.77 -11.43 5.25
C ALA A 9 6.59 -11.37 6.78
N PRO A 10 7.62 -11.03 7.58
CA PRO A 10 7.42 -10.77 9.01
C PRO A 10 6.24 -9.82 9.21
N ARG A 11 5.25 -10.30 9.97
CA ARG A 11 3.95 -9.64 10.12
C ARG A 11 4.08 -8.52 11.15
N TYR A 12 4.58 -7.36 10.72
CA TYR A 12 4.65 -6.17 11.58
C TYR A 12 3.25 -5.72 12.01
N ASN A 13 3.04 -5.49 13.32
CA ASN A 13 1.79 -4.96 13.85
C ASN A 13 1.70 -3.43 13.70
N LEU A 14 1.66 -2.95 12.45
CA LEU A 14 1.68 -1.53 12.10
C LEU A 14 0.44 -0.73 12.52
N PHE A 15 -0.58 -1.40 13.06
CA PHE A 15 -1.83 -0.77 13.51
C PHE A 15 -2.03 -0.85 15.04
N GLY A 16 -1.16 -1.58 15.74
CA GLY A 16 -1.23 -1.82 17.17
C GLY A 16 -0.80 -0.61 18.02
N ALA A 17 -1.17 -0.64 19.30
CA ALA A 17 -0.86 0.42 20.25
C ALA A 17 0.65 0.62 20.44
N GLU A 18 1.43 -0.47 20.50
CA GLU A 18 2.89 -0.40 20.66
C GLU A 18 3.57 0.33 19.50
N PHE A 19 3.18 0.02 18.26
CA PHE A 19 3.70 0.70 17.08
C PHE A 19 3.32 2.18 17.09
N LYS A 20 2.07 2.51 17.45
CA LYS A 20 1.61 3.90 17.56
C LYS A 20 2.37 4.68 18.64
N ALA A 21 2.73 4.02 19.75
CA ALA A 21 3.50 4.64 20.82
C ALA A 21 4.97 4.87 20.45
N ASN A 22 5.59 3.93 19.73
CA ASN A 22 6.98 4.06 19.29
C ASN A 22 7.24 3.33 17.96
N PRO A 23 7.06 4.01 16.81
CA PRO A 23 7.18 3.36 15.50
C PRO A 23 8.64 3.21 15.02
N HIS A 24 9.57 3.99 15.57
CA HIS A 24 10.95 4.08 15.05
C HIS A 24 11.72 2.75 15.09
N PRO A 25 11.66 1.93 16.15
CA PRO A 25 12.30 0.61 16.17
C PRO A 25 11.76 -0.31 15.08
N THR A 26 10.44 -0.33 14.88
CA THR A 26 9.81 -1.15 13.84
C THR A 26 10.30 -0.72 12.46
N TYR A 27 10.31 0.58 12.17
CA TYR A 27 10.83 1.09 10.90
C TYR A 27 12.33 0.82 10.70
N ALA A 28 13.13 0.83 11.76
CA ALA A 28 14.55 0.47 11.68
C ALA A 28 14.72 -0.98 11.23
N THR A 29 13.99 -1.91 11.84
CA THR A 29 13.97 -3.33 11.45
C THR A 29 13.49 -3.50 10.01
N MET A 30 12.40 -2.84 9.62
CA MET A 30 11.88 -2.89 8.25
C MET A 30 12.93 -2.42 7.24
N ARG A 31 13.56 -1.26 7.43
CA ARG A 31 14.58 -0.76 6.50
C ARG A 31 15.78 -1.70 6.33
N ALA A 32 16.19 -2.34 7.41
CA ALA A 32 17.33 -3.25 7.44
C ALA A 32 17.02 -4.61 6.80
N GLN A 33 15.84 -5.17 7.05
CA GLN A 33 15.54 -6.57 6.75
C GLN A 33 14.48 -6.74 5.66
N GLN A 34 13.49 -5.86 5.60
CA GLN A 34 12.39 -5.94 4.65
C GLN A 34 11.89 -4.54 4.25
N PRO A 35 12.66 -3.81 3.42
CA PRO A 35 12.38 -2.41 3.12
C PRO A 35 11.09 -2.20 2.32
N ILE A 36 10.65 -3.24 1.61
CA ILE A 36 9.38 -3.33 0.87
C ILE A 36 8.61 -4.55 1.41
N CYS A 37 7.49 -4.31 2.08
CA CYS A 37 6.67 -5.34 2.70
C CYS A 37 5.28 -5.38 2.05
N ARG A 38 4.84 -6.56 1.62
CA ARG A 38 3.51 -6.78 1.03
C ARG A 38 2.56 -7.35 2.08
N ARG A 39 1.35 -6.78 2.19
CA ARG A 39 0.26 -7.32 3.01
C ARG A 39 -1.00 -7.46 2.19
N THR A 40 -1.57 -8.65 2.19
CA THR A 40 -2.90 -8.90 1.63
C THR A 40 -3.94 -8.76 2.73
N SER A 41 -5.07 -8.14 2.42
CA SER A 41 -6.26 -8.10 3.27
C SER A 41 -6.76 -9.52 3.57
N SER A 42 -7.48 -9.69 4.69
CA SER A 42 -8.03 -10.98 5.12
C SER A 42 -9.01 -11.59 4.11
N ASP A 43 -9.67 -10.76 3.30
CA ASP A 43 -10.55 -11.17 2.21
C ASP A 43 -9.80 -11.52 0.90
N GLY A 44 -8.48 -11.32 0.84
CA GLY A 44 -7.67 -11.56 -0.35
C GLY A 44 -7.77 -10.49 -1.44
N GLN A 45 -8.68 -9.52 -1.29
CA GLN A 45 -9.07 -8.63 -2.41
C GLN A 45 -8.24 -7.36 -2.51
N SER A 46 -7.54 -7.00 -1.44
CA SER A 46 -6.72 -5.79 -1.39
C SER A 46 -5.29 -6.15 -1.00
N THR A 47 -4.32 -5.59 -1.73
CA THR A 47 -2.91 -5.69 -1.39
C THR A 47 -2.37 -4.30 -1.08
N ILE A 48 -1.68 -4.17 0.05
CA ILE A 48 -1.00 -2.96 0.49
C ILE A 48 0.50 -3.22 0.50
N TRP A 49 1.26 -2.28 -0.05
CA TRP A 49 2.71 -2.28 -0.01
C TRP A 49 3.20 -1.22 0.96
N PHE A 50 4.11 -1.59 1.86
CA PHE A 50 4.80 -0.69 2.77
C PHE A 50 6.22 -0.50 2.29
N VAL A 51 6.64 0.74 2.07
CA VAL A 51 7.98 1.10 1.58
C VAL A 51 8.63 2.03 2.61
N THR A 52 9.84 1.69 3.05
CA THR A 52 10.44 2.33 4.25
C THR A 52 11.79 2.99 4.03
N ARG A 53 12.48 2.73 2.90
CA ARG A 53 13.71 3.44 2.55
C ARG A 53 13.39 4.81 1.97
N TYR A 54 14.15 5.82 2.39
CA TYR A 54 13.92 7.19 1.98
C TYR A 54 13.97 7.36 0.45
N ASP A 55 15.00 6.80 -0.20
CA ASP A 55 15.19 6.96 -1.65
C ASP A 55 14.04 6.34 -2.45
N ASP A 56 13.58 5.15 -2.06
CA ASP A 56 12.45 4.46 -2.70
C ASP A 56 11.17 5.31 -2.57
N VAL A 57 10.86 5.77 -1.34
CA VAL A 57 9.68 6.60 -1.09
C VAL A 57 9.78 7.92 -1.86
N ALA A 58 10.93 8.58 -1.83
CA ALA A 58 11.12 9.86 -2.51
C ALA A 58 11.03 9.72 -4.04
N ALA A 59 11.53 8.62 -4.62
CA ALA A 59 11.37 8.33 -6.04
C ALA A 59 9.90 8.06 -6.40
N MET A 60 9.20 7.25 -5.59
CA MET A 60 7.77 6.95 -5.80
C MET A 60 6.90 8.21 -5.72
N LEU A 61 7.10 9.05 -4.71
CA LEU A 61 6.32 10.27 -4.53
C LEU A 61 6.56 11.30 -5.65
N ARG A 62 7.74 11.29 -6.28
CA ARG A 62 8.03 12.13 -7.45
C ARG A 62 7.43 11.57 -8.74
N ASP A 63 7.22 10.26 -8.84
CA ASP A 63 6.61 9.61 -9.99
C ASP A 63 5.07 9.61 -9.88
N HIS A 64 4.51 10.80 -10.04
CA HIS A 64 3.06 11.04 -10.02
C HIS A 64 2.31 10.42 -11.22
N LYS A 65 3.02 9.79 -12.17
CA LYS A 65 2.41 9.07 -13.30
C LYS A 65 2.11 7.63 -12.93
N ARG A 66 3.05 6.96 -12.24
CA ARG A 66 2.89 5.56 -11.80
C ARG A 66 2.24 5.45 -10.42
N PHE A 67 2.49 6.39 -9.52
CA PHE A 67 1.94 6.40 -8.16
C PHE A 67 0.95 7.54 -8.02
N VAL A 68 -0.32 7.23 -8.27
CA VAL A 68 -1.42 8.20 -8.27
C VAL A 68 -2.27 8.07 -7.02
N LYS A 69 -2.82 9.20 -6.56
CA LYS A 69 -3.79 9.22 -5.46
C LYS A 69 -5.16 8.69 -5.89
N ASN A 70 -5.62 9.08 -7.08
CA ASN A 70 -6.87 8.61 -7.65
C ASN A 70 -6.65 7.27 -8.39
N PHE A 71 -6.86 6.14 -7.70
CA PHE A 71 -6.67 4.82 -8.31
C PHE A 71 -7.60 4.56 -9.50
N ARG A 72 -8.72 5.31 -9.65
CA ARG A 72 -9.60 5.15 -10.81
C ARG A 72 -8.91 5.54 -12.12
N SER A 73 -7.88 6.39 -12.10
CA SER A 73 -7.11 6.75 -13.30
C SER A 73 -6.20 5.61 -13.80
N THR A 74 -6.00 4.55 -13.01
CA THR A 74 -5.20 3.38 -13.41
C THR A 74 -6.03 2.26 -14.06
N ARG A 75 -7.34 2.49 -14.26
CA ARG A 75 -8.29 1.50 -14.77
C ARG A 75 -8.72 1.81 -16.20
N THR A 76 -9.02 0.77 -16.96
CA THR A 76 -9.69 0.88 -18.26
C THR A 76 -11.16 1.29 -18.09
N PRO A 77 -11.81 1.84 -19.14
CA PRO A 77 -13.24 2.16 -19.07
C PRO A 77 -14.13 0.98 -18.68
N ALA A 78 -13.80 -0.23 -19.16
CA ALA A 78 -14.55 -1.45 -18.85
C ALA A 78 -14.41 -1.88 -17.38
N GLU A 79 -13.26 -1.66 -16.75
CA GLU A 79 -13.05 -1.93 -15.33
C GLU A 79 -13.73 -0.87 -14.45
N LEU A 80 -13.73 0.39 -14.89
CA LEU A 80 -14.41 1.48 -14.18
C LEU A 80 -15.93 1.26 -14.11
N ALA A 81 -16.53 0.77 -15.19
CA ALA A 81 -17.96 0.46 -15.24
C ALA A 81 -18.40 -0.62 -14.22
N GLN A 82 -17.46 -1.42 -13.72
CA GLN A 82 -17.72 -2.46 -12.71
C GLN A 82 -17.56 -1.96 -11.27
N LEU A 83 -17.00 -0.76 -11.06
CA LEU A 83 -16.82 -0.21 -9.73
C LEU A 83 -18.12 0.45 -9.24
N PRO A 84 -18.40 0.40 -7.92
CA PRO A 84 -19.44 1.23 -7.35
C PRO A 84 -19.13 2.72 -7.60
N PRO A 85 -20.17 3.56 -7.75
CA PRO A 85 -20.00 5.00 -7.90
C PRO A 85 -19.19 5.54 -6.72
N GLU A 86 -18.38 6.57 -6.98
CA GLU A 86 -17.55 7.15 -5.93
C GLU A 86 -18.43 7.83 -4.87
N PRO A 87 -18.31 7.43 -3.59
CA PRO A 87 -18.96 8.14 -2.48
C PRO A 87 -18.55 9.61 -2.47
N GLU A 88 -19.50 10.50 -2.16
CA GLU A 88 -19.28 11.95 -2.17
C GLU A 88 -18.11 12.39 -1.26
N LEU A 89 -17.97 11.77 -0.09
CA LEU A 89 -16.87 12.02 0.83
C LEU A 89 -15.49 11.77 0.20
N LEU A 90 -15.36 10.76 -0.67
CA LEU A 90 -14.09 10.45 -1.33
C LEU A 90 -13.77 11.43 -2.46
N ARG A 91 -14.78 12.01 -3.12
CA ARG A 91 -14.56 13.03 -4.17
C ARG A 91 -13.80 14.25 -3.65
N LEU A 92 -14.08 14.68 -2.42
CA LEU A 92 -13.41 15.82 -1.80
C LEU A 92 -11.90 15.59 -1.61
N ILE A 93 -11.47 14.35 -1.40
CA ILE A 93 -10.04 14.04 -1.22
C ILE A 93 -9.38 13.53 -2.50
N SER A 94 -10.13 13.10 -3.50
CA SER A 94 -9.62 12.57 -4.77
C SER A 94 -9.35 13.64 -5.84
N ASN A 95 -9.94 14.84 -5.75
CA ASN A 95 -9.96 15.88 -6.80
C ASN A 95 -8.94 17.04 -6.63
N HIS A 96 -7.87 16.86 -5.85
CA HIS A 96 -6.82 17.87 -5.64
C HIS A 96 -5.49 17.45 -6.24
#